data_AF-A0AAV2YVH8-F1
#
_entry.id   AF-A0AAV2YVH8-F1
#
_cell.length_a   1.000
_cell.length_b   1.000
_cell.length_c   1.000
_cell.angle_alpha   90.00
_cell.angle_beta   90.00
_cell.angle_gamma   90.00
#
_symmetry.space_group_name_H-M   'P 1'
#
loop_
_entity.id
_entity.type
_entity.pdbx_description
1 polymer ?
#
loop_
_entity_poly.entity_id
_entity_poly.type
_entity_poly.pdbx_seq_one_letter_code
_entity_poly.pdbx_strand_id
1 'polypeptide(L)'
;MDQLVFGQSELQRICSAANGDTRGQMLQFRTALALSSAFIHTCNVVFDFEPFEVGWGDWDVHLSKVDTVAKEVAQKGSVDEHNVVYVVEHSGVLNLRSCLHRCSFANRTFAQLFSLKDQPYDSSNAKHEATLEQLWSNLKPDVRRSGGRITKEWGEIGFQGTDPMTDFRGMGILSLHQLVHFTAKYSVEAQRALADSNHPTRWYPFSVAGINITGFIVDLIRERLLDPLVYEFADVHNPGSDISLENGVNAVNDFYSTIFTRFNDLWVRSNPRDAMMFPVIFNSLKDTIRHELKAQAHQRGNSASNMGGPKQRKKGAHCKKKYYKRSHATKCRARDIDQIQDDLKVEVATGKKMEFEKDEDLPGLGQYYCTPCARHFIDAKTRDVHLATKVHKRRMKDVAQKQYTHAEAAMAAGKTIEKYTPAHPDASSKMEE
;
A
#
# COMPACT_ATOMS: atom_id res chain seq x y z
N MET A 1 20.54 35.12 -13.16
CA MET A 1 20.87 35.94 -11.97
C MET A 1 19.57 36.14 -11.23
N ASP A 2 19.36 35.39 -10.16
CA ASP A 2 18.16 35.48 -9.33
C ASP A 2 18.18 36.82 -8.59
N GLN A 3 17.39 37.76 -9.09
CA GLN A 3 17.14 39.02 -8.40
C GLN A 3 16.21 38.71 -7.22
N LEU A 4 16.78 38.43 -6.05
CA LEU A 4 16.05 38.45 -4.79
C LEU A 4 15.58 39.89 -4.54
N VAL A 5 14.38 40.21 -5.02
CA VAL A 5 13.68 41.46 -4.70
C VAL A 5 13.21 41.36 -3.25
N PHE A 6 13.92 42.04 -2.35
CA PHE A 6 13.46 42.24 -0.98
C PHE A 6 12.18 43.09 -0.99
N GLY A 7 11.06 42.51 -0.57
CA GLY A 7 9.78 43.22 -0.39
C GLY A 7 8.57 42.61 -1.10
N GLN A 8 8.72 41.59 -1.94
CA GLN A 8 7.59 40.95 -2.61
C GLN A 8 7.08 39.69 -1.88
N SER A 9 5.76 39.58 -1.71
CA SER A 9 5.09 38.39 -1.16
C SER A 9 5.25 37.19 -2.12
N GLU A 10 5.10 35.96 -1.61
CA GLU A 10 5.17 34.75 -2.46
C GLU A 10 4.06 34.78 -3.53
N LEU A 11 2.87 35.30 -3.21
CA LEU A 11 1.79 35.49 -4.17
C LEU A 11 2.15 36.51 -5.25
N GLN A 12 2.81 37.61 -4.91
CA GLN A 12 3.32 38.57 -5.89
C GLN A 12 4.35 37.92 -6.82
N ARG A 13 5.23 37.06 -6.29
CA ARG A 13 6.20 36.32 -7.10
C ARG A 13 5.53 35.34 -8.07
N ILE A 14 4.55 34.58 -7.61
CA ILE A 14 3.75 33.66 -8.44
C ILE A 14 3.05 34.40 -9.58
N CYS A 15 2.61 35.64 -9.36
CA CYS A 15 1.92 36.45 -10.38
C CYS A 15 2.88 37.20 -11.32
N SER A 16 4.16 37.36 -10.95
CA SER A 16 5.11 38.22 -11.67
C SER A 16 5.85 37.56 -12.85
N ALA A 17 6.00 36.23 -12.86
CA ALA A 17 6.76 35.53 -13.91
C ALA A 17 6.30 34.09 -14.13
N ALA A 18 6.20 33.69 -15.39
CA ALA A 18 5.98 32.30 -15.77
C ALA A 18 7.22 31.45 -15.42
N ASN A 19 7.05 30.42 -14.60
CA ASN A 19 7.99 29.31 -14.57
C ASN A 19 7.35 28.13 -15.30
N GLY A 20 8.11 27.39 -16.10
CA GLY A 20 7.62 26.17 -16.76
C GLY A 20 7.36 25.00 -15.80
N ASP A 21 7.37 25.25 -14.48
CA ASP A 21 7.22 24.26 -13.42
C ASP A 21 5.86 24.43 -12.72
N THR A 22 4.80 23.96 -13.39
CA THR A 22 3.43 23.95 -12.88
C THR A 22 3.35 23.38 -11.46
N ARG A 23 4.09 22.30 -11.18
CA ARG A 23 4.05 21.61 -9.89
C ARG A 23 4.70 22.44 -8.79
N GLY A 24 5.86 23.03 -9.06
CA GLY A 24 6.55 23.95 -8.16
C GLY A 24 5.71 25.18 -7.84
N GLN A 25 5.10 25.79 -8.86
CA GLN A 25 4.22 26.94 -8.69
C GLN A 25 2.99 26.60 -7.83
N MET A 26 2.33 25.46 -8.07
CA MET A 26 1.19 25.04 -7.27
C MET A 26 1.57 24.77 -5.81
N LEU A 27 2.75 24.22 -5.55
CA LEU A 27 3.25 24.03 -4.18
C LEU A 27 3.46 25.37 -3.46
N GLN A 28 4.09 26.34 -4.12
CA GLN A 28 4.30 27.69 -3.59
C GLN A 28 2.96 28.37 -3.30
N PHE A 29 2.02 28.29 -4.25
CA PHE A 29 0.67 28.83 -4.11
C PHE A 29 -0.06 28.24 -2.90
N ARG A 30 -0.09 26.91 -2.78
CA ARG A 30 -0.73 26.22 -1.65
C ARG A 30 -0.09 26.60 -0.32
N THR A 31 1.24 26.68 -0.27
CA THR A 31 1.99 27.02 0.93
C THR A 31 1.71 28.47 1.35
N ALA A 32 1.67 29.40 0.40
CA ALA A 32 1.36 30.80 0.64
C ALA A 32 -0.04 31.02 1.20
N LEU A 33 -1.05 30.29 0.66
CA LEU A 33 -2.41 30.32 1.20
C LEU A 33 -2.46 29.69 2.61
N ALA A 34 -1.91 28.49 2.78
CA ALA A 34 -2.04 27.71 4.02
C ALA A 34 -1.32 28.33 5.23
N LEU A 35 -0.20 29.04 5.02
CA LEU A 35 0.56 29.67 6.11
C LEU A 35 0.05 31.05 6.52
N SER A 36 -0.88 31.63 5.76
CA SER A 36 -1.42 32.96 6.03
C SER A 36 -2.72 32.89 6.83
N SER A 37 -2.72 33.51 8.02
CA SER A 37 -3.95 33.66 8.81
C SER A 37 -5.02 34.51 8.11
N ALA A 38 -4.64 35.34 7.14
CA ALA A 38 -5.58 36.15 6.36
C ALA A 38 -6.41 35.33 5.35
N PHE A 39 -5.94 34.13 4.99
CA PHE A 39 -6.51 33.28 3.94
C PHE A 39 -7.25 32.04 4.47
N ILE A 40 -7.60 31.97 5.76
CA ILE A 40 -8.28 30.79 6.33
C ILE A 40 -9.59 30.49 5.59
N HIS A 41 -10.42 31.49 5.32
CA HIS A 41 -11.68 31.31 4.58
C HIS A 41 -11.42 30.86 3.13
N THR A 42 -10.46 31.49 2.46
CA THR A 42 -10.05 31.13 1.10
C THR A 42 -9.47 29.72 1.02
N CYS A 43 -8.69 29.28 2.00
CA CYS A 43 -8.18 27.92 2.09
C CYS A 43 -9.32 26.90 2.20
N ASN A 44 -10.35 27.21 2.99
CA ASN A 44 -11.51 26.34 3.10
C ASN A 44 -12.18 26.23 1.72
N VAL A 45 -12.43 27.32 1.00
CA VAL A 45 -13.06 27.26 -0.33
C VAL A 45 -12.19 26.53 -1.37
N VAL A 46 -10.88 26.81 -1.41
CA VAL A 46 -9.97 26.27 -2.43
C VAL A 46 -9.62 24.80 -2.18
N PHE A 47 -9.54 24.40 -0.91
CA PHE A 47 -9.16 23.05 -0.49
C PHE A 47 -10.30 22.25 0.15
N ASP A 48 -11.56 22.70 0.04
CA ASP A 48 -12.71 21.82 0.22
C ASP A 48 -12.84 20.91 -1.01
N PHE A 49 -13.32 19.68 -0.84
CA PHE A 49 -13.53 18.77 -1.98
C PHE A 49 -14.78 19.13 -2.79
N GLU A 50 -15.45 20.22 -2.44
CA GLU A 50 -16.57 20.77 -3.19
C GLU A 50 -16.10 21.46 -4.48
N PRO A 51 -16.69 21.12 -5.64
CA PRO A 51 -16.56 21.92 -6.84
C PRO A 51 -17.06 23.34 -6.59
N PHE A 52 -16.31 24.34 -7.04
CA PHE A 52 -16.79 25.72 -7.08
C PHE A 52 -16.90 26.18 -8.53
N GLU A 53 -18.01 26.85 -8.85
CA GLU A 53 -18.40 27.21 -10.22
C GLU A 53 -17.34 28.06 -10.92
N VAL A 54 -16.90 27.52 -12.05
CA VAL A 54 -16.08 28.15 -13.07
C VAL A 54 -17.03 28.62 -14.17
N GLY A 55 -17.60 29.82 -14.02
CA GLY A 55 -18.48 30.38 -15.04
C GLY A 55 -17.72 30.65 -16.35
N TRP A 56 -18.32 30.29 -17.49
CA TRP A 56 -18.03 30.90 -18.80
C TRP A 56 -19.28 30.78 -19.69
N GLY A 57 -19.89 31.92 -20.00
CA GLY A 57 -21.07 32.03 -20.86
C GLY A 57 -21.57 33.48 -20.92
N ASP A 58 -21.19 34.16 -22.00
CA ASP A 58 -21.56 35.53 -22.41
C ASP A 58 -21.22 36.68 -21.43
N TRP A 59 -21.22 37.90 -21.93
CA TRP A 59 -20.82 39.14 -21.24
C TRP A 59 -21.73 39.56 -20.06
N ASP A 60 -22.06 38.64 -19.14
CA ASP A 60 -23.03 38.89 -18.07
C ASP A 60 -22.46 38.62 -16.66
N VAL A 61 -21.93 39.69 -16.05
CA VAL A 61 -22.01 40.19 -14.65
C VAL A 61 -21.95 39.23 -13.43
N HIS A 62 -21.91 37.91 -13.55
CA HIS A 62 -21.68 37.00 -12.42
C HIS A 62 -20.23 36.54 -12.35
N LEU A 63 -19.48 37.26 -11.52
CA LEU A 63 -18.14 36.92 -11.07
C LEU A 63 -18.09 35.43 -10.68
N SER A 64 -17.39 34.60 -11.44
CA SER A 64 -17.25 33.18 -11.08
C SER A 64 -16.69 33.07 -9.66
N LYS A 65 -16.98 31.99 -8.92
CA LYS A 65 -16.40 31.82 -7.58
C LYS A 65 -14.87 31.86 -7.63
N VAL A 66 -14.26 31.40 -8.74
CA VAL A 66 -12.82 31.58 -9.03
C VAL A 66 -12.44 33.05 -9.06
N ASP A 67 -13.16 33.89 -9.79
CA ASP A 67 -12.86 35.33 -9.91
C ASP A 67 -13.10 36.08 -8.59
N THR A 68 -14.12 35.68 -7.83
CA THR A 68 -14.39 36.21 -6.48
C THR A 68 -13.25 35.86 -5.52
N VAL A 69 -12.84 34.59 -5.50
CA VAL A 69 -11.71 34.12 -4.70
C VAL A 69 -10.40 34.76 -5.17
N ALA A 70 -10.20 34.92 -6.48
CA ALA A 70 -9.03 35.59 -7.04
C ALA A 70 -8.93 37.05 -6.58
N LYS A 71 -10.05 37.80 -6.61
CA LYS A 71 -10.09 39.18 -6.09
C LYS A 71 -9.85 39.25 -4.59
N GLU A 72 -10.41 38.33 -3.80
CA GLU A 72 -10.14 38.26 -2.36
C GLU A 72 -8.65 38.00 -2.09
N VAL A 73 -8.05 37.07 -2.82
CA VAL A 73 -6.62 36.75 -2.71
C VAL A 73 -5.74 37.92 -3.16
N ALA A 74 -6.14 38.64 -4.20
CA ALA A 74 -5.45 39.83 -4.69
C ALA A 74 -5.43 40.95 -3.63
N GLN A 75 -6.61 41.30 -3.11
CA GLN A 75 -6.77 42.40 -2.15
C GLN A 75 -6.03 42.12 -0.84
N LYS A 76 -6.22 40.93 -0.27
CA LYS A 76 -5.54 40.55 0.99
C LYS A 76 -4.05 40.25 0.78
N GLY A 77 -3.65 39.83 -0.42
CA GLY A 77 -2.27 39.52 -0.78
C GLY A 77 -1.45 40.73 -1.23
N SER A 78 -2.07 41.92 -1.30
CA SER A 78 -1.49 43.14 -1.87
C SER A 78 -0.95 42.92 -3.30
N VAL A 79 -1.63 42.11 -4.09
CA VAL A 79 -1.29 41.86 -5.51
C VAL A 79 -2.13 42.80 -6.37
N ASP A 80 -1.52 43.42 -7.38
CA ASP A 80 -2.24 44.25 -8.36
C ASP A 80 -3.36 43.45 -9.04
N GLU A 81 -4.58 43.98 -9.03
CA GLU A 81 -5.77 43.34 -9.63
C GLU A 81 -5.59 43.09 -11.14
N HIS A 82 -4.76 43.88 -11.85
CA HIS A 82 -4.44 43.64 -13.26
C HIS A 82 -3.64 42.35 -13.47
N ASN A 83 -2.80 41.96 -12.51
CA ASN A 83 -2.01 40.71 -12.53
C ASN A 83 -2.83 39.47 -12.14
N VAL A 84 -4.08 39.68 -11.71
CA VAL A 84 -4.99 38.64 -11.22
C VAL A 84 -6.03 38.28 -12.26
N VAL A 85 -6.50 39.26 -13.04
CA VAL A 85 -7.67 39.13 -13.92
C VAL A 85 -7.30 38.88 -15.38
N TYR A 86 -6.18 39.41 -15.88
CA TYR A 86 -5.85 39.30 -17.31
C TYR A 86 -5.06 38.03 -17.65
N VAL A 87 -5.66 37.20 -18.51
CA VAL A 87 -4.96 36.22 -19.33
C VAL A 87 -4.24 37.02 -20.41
N VAL A 88 -2.91 37.17 -20.33
CA VAL A 88 -2.16 37.76 -21.44
C VAL A 88 -2.10 36.71 -22.55
N GLU A 89 -2.91 36.93 -23.58
CA GLU A 89 -3.29 35.98 -24.65
C GLU A 89 -2.14 35.35 -25.46
N HIS A 90 -0.86 35.71 -25.27
CA HIS A 90 0.18 35.28 -26.22
C HIS A 90 1.52 34.86 -25.60
N SER A 91 1.62 34.67 -24.28
CA SER A 91 2.94 34.47 -23.66
C SER A 91 2.98 33.66 -22.36
N GLY A 92 2.27 32.53 -22.27
CA GLY A 92 2.59 31.49 -21.27
C GLY A 92 2.63 31.93 -19.79
N VAL A 93 2.02 33.06 -19.43
CA VAL A 93 2.01 33.58 -18.05
C VAL A 93 0.96 32.82 -17.24
N LEU A 94 1.44 31.96 -16.34
CA LEU A 94 0.62 31.34 -15.29
C LEU A 94 0.38 32.37 -14.19
N ASN A 95 -0.86 32.83 -14.03
CA ASN A 95 -1.26 33.78 -13.00
C ASN A 95 -2.05 33.09 -11.86
N LEU A 96 -2.42 33.86 -10.85
CA LEU A 96 -3.23 33.42 -9.70
C LEU A 96 -4.50 32.64 -10.13
N ARG A 97 -5.15 33.11 -11.19
CA ARG A 97 -6.36 32.50 -11.76
C ARG A 97 -6.07 31.09 -12.30
N SER A 98 -4.96 30.87 -12.99
CA SER A 98 -4.53 29.53 -13.43
C SER A 98 -4.31 28.57 -12.26
N CYS A 99 -3.74 29.06 -11.14
CA CYS A 99 -3.59 28.24 -9.93
C CYS A 99 -4.95 27.85 -9.33
N LEU A 100 -5.89 28.78 -9.28
CA LEU A 100 -7.25 28.54 -8.80
C LEU A 100 -8.03 27.59 -9.71
N HIS A 101 -7.89 27.70 -11.03
CA HIS A 101 -8.47 26.75 -11.98
C HIS A 101 -7.92 25.33 -11.77
N ARG A 102 -6.62 25.18 -11.52
CA ARG A 102 -6.01 23.87 -11.20
C ARG A 102 -6.55 23.30 -9.89
N CYS A 103 -6.75 24.13 -8.85
CA CYS A 103 -7.40 23.69 -7.62
C CYS A 103 -8.86 23.27 -7.84
N SER A 104 -9.64 24.08 -8.56
CA SER A 104 -11.03 23.76 -8.92
C SER A 104 -11.12 22.44 -9.70
N PHE A 105 -10.23 22.26 -10.69
CA PHE A 105 -10.12 21.03 -11.45
C PHE A 105 -9.85 19.82 -10.54
N ALA A 106 -8.87 19.92 -9.64
CA ALA A 106 -8.59 18.85 -8.68
C ALA A 106 -9.82 18.51 -7.82
N ASN A 107 -10.54 19.51 -7.32
CA ASN A 107 -11.76 19.30 -6.55
C ASN A 107 -12.84 18.61 -7.38
N ARG A 108 -13.03 19.00 -8.64
CA ARG A 108 -13.99 18.35 -9.56
C ARG A 108 -13.63 16.89 -9.83
N THR A 109 -12.36 16.60 -10.13
CA THR A 109 -11.88 15.23 -10.31
C THR A 109 -12.13 14.38 -9.07
N PHE A 110 -11.80 14.89 -7.88
CA PHE A 110 -11.99 14.15 -6.63
C PHE A 110 -13.45 14.03 -6.22
N ALA A 111 -14.27 15.04 -6.48
CA ALA A 111 -15.73 14.97 -6.26
C ALA A 111 -16.37 13.89 -7.14
N GLN A 112 -15.95 13.76 -8.41
CA GLN A 112 -16.41 12.68 -9.28
C GLN A 112 -16.00 11.30 -8.74
N LEU A 113 -14.76 11.15 -8.27
CA LEU A 113 -14.29 9.91 -7.66
C LEU A 113 -15.05 9.59 -6.37
N PHE A 114 -15.34 10.57 -5.52
CA PHE A 114 -16.14 10.37 -4.32
C PHE A 114 -17.59 9.99 -4.63
N SER A 115 -18.20 10.61 -5.65
CA SER A 115 -19.52 10.22 -6.13
C SER A 115 -19.57 8.74 -6.53
N LEU A 116 -18.57 8.26 -7.28
CA LEU A 116 -18.43 6.83 -7.61
C LEU A 116 -18.13 5.97 -6.37
N LYS A 117 -17.41 6.49 -5.38
CA LYS A 117 -17.11 5.80 -4.12
C LYS A 117 -18.35 5.63 -3.24
N ASP A 118 -19.29 6.56 -3.32
CA ASP A 118 -20.50 6.59 -2.50
C ASP A 118 -21.71 5.97 -3.22
N GLN A 119 -21.61 5.77 -4.54
CA GLN A 119 -22.58 5.00 -5.30
C GLN A 119 -22.43 3.50 -5.01
N PRO A 120 -23.43 2.84 -4.41
CA PRO A 120 -23.38 1.40 -4.16
C PRO A 120 -23.48 0.61 -5.47
N TYR A 121 -22.90 -0.59 -5.48
CA TYR A 121 -23.17 -1.55 -6.52
C TYR A 121 -24.66 -1.92 -6.52
N ASP A 122 -25.25 -2.06 -7.70
CA ASP A 122 -26.67 -2.33 -7.88
C ASP A 122 -26.83 -3.43 -8.92
N SER A 123 -27.30 -4.60 -8.48
CA SER A 123 -27.47 -5.77 -9.34
C SER A 123 -28.65 -5.65 -10.31
N SER A 124 -29.51 -4.64 -10.14
CA SER A 124 -30.57 -4.33 -11.11
C SER A 124 -30.06 -3.42 -12.24
N ASN A 125 -28.89 -2.80 -12.06
CA ASN A 125 -28.29 -1.92 -13.05
C ASN A 125 -27.44 -2.73 -14.05
N ALA A 126 -27.91 -2.81 -15.30
CA ALA A 126 -27.23 -3.53 -16.37
C ALA A 126 -25.79 -3.07 -16.63
N LYS A 127 -25.47 -1.78 -16.39
CA LYS A 127 -24.10 -1.27 -16.55
C LYS A 127 -23.19 -1.83 -15.46
N HIS A 128 -23.65 -1.87 -14.21
CA HIS A 128 -22.87 -2.42 -13.10
C HIS A 128 -22.59 -3.92 -13.29
N GLU A 129 -23.60 -4.68 -13.73
CA GLU A 129 -23.46 -6.10 -14.09
C GLU A 129 -22.48 -6.29 -15.25
N ALA A 130 -22.57 -5.48 -16.30
CA ALA A 130 -21.66 -5.54 -17.44
C ALA A 130 -20.21 -5.22 -17.04
N THR A 131 -19.98 -4.21 -16.19
CA THR A 131 -18.63 -3.89 -15.69
C THR A 131 -18.07 -5.00 -14.80
N LEU A 132 -18.91 -5.65 -13.98
CA LEU A 132 -18.50 -6.81 -13.18
C LEU A 132 -18.14 -8.01 -14.07
N GLU A 133 -18.90 -8.24 -15.13
CA GLU A 133 -18.59 -9.29 -16.11
C GLU A 133 -17.31 -8.98 -16.90
N GLN A 134 -17.07 -7.71 -17.22
CA GLN A 134 -15.84 -7.27 -17.87
C GLN A 134 -14.62 -7.57 -17.00
N LEU A 135 -14.70 -7.30 -15.69
CA LEU A 135 -13.62 -7.65 -14.75
C LEU A 135 -13.28 -9.14 -14.81
N TRP A 136 -14.31 -9.99 -14.80
CA TRP A 136 -14.10 -11.44 -14.92
C TRP A 136 -13.45 -11.80 -16.25
N SER A 137 -14.02 -11.31 -17.36
CA SER A 137 -13.53 -11.62 -18.72
C SER A 137 -12.07 -11.18 -18.93
N ASN A 138 -11.66 -10.05 -18.34
CA ASN A 138 -10.27 -9.58 -18.40
C ASN A 138 -9.30 -10.51 -17.65
N LEU A 139 -9.74 -11.10 -16.53
CA LEU A 139 -8.92 -11.94 -15.66
C LEU A 139 -8.95 -13.42 -16.03
N LYS A 140 -10.07 -13.90 -16.55
CA LYS A 140 -10.35 -15.29 -16.91
C LYS A 140 -10.93 -15.34 -18.34
N PRO A 141 -10.12 -14.99 -19.36
CA PRO A 141 -10.57 -15.05 -20.73
C PRO A 141 -11.03 -16.47 -21.07
N ASP A 142 -12.08 -16.58 -21.88
CA ASP A 142 -12.64 -17.83 -22.39
C ASP A 142 -13.23 -18.80 -21.34
N VAL A 143 -13.26 -18.40 -20.06
CA VAL A 143 -13.89 -19.17 -18.99
C VAL A 143 -15.17 -18.47 -18.56
N ARG A 144 -16.32 -19.08 -18.83
CA ARG A 144 -17.61 -18.57 -18.33
C ARG A 144 -17.98 -19.25 -17.02
N ARG A 145 -18.36 -18.46 -16.02
CA ARG A 145 -18.86 -18.97 -14.73
C ARG A 145 -20.13 -19.77 -14.93
N SER A 146 -20.19 -20.95 -14.33
CA SER A 146 -21.34 -21.86 -14.42
C SER A 146 -22.55 -21.38 -13.62
N GLY A 147 -22.33 -20.74 -12.47
CA GLY A 147 -23.40 -20.26 -11.57
C GLY A 147 -23.88 -18.82 -11.83
N GLY A 148 -23.43 -18.17 -12.90
CA GLY A 148 -23.76 -16.77 -13.19
C GLY A 148 -23.17 -15.81 -12.16
N ARG A 149 -23.98 -14.87 -11.65
CA ARG A 149 -23.54 -13.86 -10.65
C ARG A 149 -23.38 -14.45 -9.25
N ILE A 150 -24.21 -15.41 -8.84
CA ILE A 150 -24.19 -15.96 -7.49
C ILE A 150 -23.47 -17.32 -7.52
N THR A 151 -22.15 -17.31 -7.31
CA THR A 151 -21.30 -18.50 -7.45
C THR A 151 -20.04 -18.41 -6.61
N LYS A 152 -19.50 -19.55 -6.17
CA LYS A 152 -18.20 -19.63 -5.47
C LYS A 152 -17.01 -19.36 -6.39
N GLU A 153 -17.21 -19.41 -7.72
CA GLU A 153 -16.16 -19.17 -8.73
C GLU A 153 -15.53 -17.78 -8.60
N TRP A 154 -16.24 -16.80 -8.04
CA TRP A 154 -15.70 -15.47 -7.74
C TRP A 154 -14.49 -15.48 -6.80
N GLY A 155 -14.34 -16.53 -6.00
CA GLY A 155 -13.15 -16.75 -5.17
C GLY A 155 -11.86 -16.92 -6.00
N GLU A 156 -11.94 -17.34 -7.26
CA GLU A 156 -10.78 -17.52 -8.15
C GLU A 156 -10.09 -16.20 -8.53
N ILE A 157 -10.85 -15.09 -8.52
CA ILE A 157 -10.32 -13.74 -8.71
C ILE A 157 -10.31 -12.96 -7.38
N GLY A 158 -10.50 -13.65 -6.26
CA GLY A 158 -10.27 -13.10 -4.92
C GLY A 158 -11.39 -12.23 -4.36
N PHE A 159 -12.65 -12.42 -4.78
CA PHE A 159 -13.82 -11.93 -4.04
C PHE A 159 -14.19 -12.85 -2.87
N GLN A 160 -14.97 -12.34 -1.92
CA GLN A 160 -15.40 -13.12 -0.75
C GLN A 160 -16.83 -13.66 -0.93
N GLY A 161 -17.08 -14.87 -0.41
CA GLY A 161 -18.40 -15.47 -0.48
C GLY A 161 -18.81 -15.86 -1.91
N THR A 162 -20.10 -15.71 -2.23
CA THR A 162 -20.67 -16.09 -3.53
C THR A 162 -21.16 -14.91 -4.36
N ASP A 163 -21.21 -13.71 -3.78
CA ASP A 163 -21.70 -12.50 -4.44
C ASP A 163 -20.73 -11.32 -4.21
N PRO A 164 -20.02 -10.87 -5.26
CA PRO A 164 -19.11 -9.72 -5.20
C PRO A 164 -19.76 -8.42 -4.73
N MET A 165 -21.09 -8.28 -4.86
CA MET A 165 -21.82 -7.09 -4.40
C MET A 165 -21.48 -6.74 -2.94
N THR A 166 -21.28 -7.75 -2.10
CA THR A 166 -21.00 -7.54 -0.67
C THR A 166 -19.60 -7.00 -0.39
N ASP A 167 -18.65 -7.13 -1.31
CA ASP A 167 -17.29 -6.63 -1.17
C ASP A 167 -17.20 -5.12 -1.48
N PHE A 168 -18.06 -4.59 -2.35
CA PHE A 168 -18.04 -3.18 -2.77
C PHE A 168 -18.65 -2.20 -1.77
N ARG A 169 -19.21 -2.65 -0.65
CA ARG A 169 -19.97 -1.80 0.30
C ARG A 169 -19.21 -0.57 0.79
N GLY A 170 -17.89 -0.65 0.98
CA GLY A 170 -17.09 0.47 1.49
C GLY A 170 -16.64 1.47 0.42
N MET A 171 -16.29 0.98 -0.76
CA MET A 171 -15.65 1.76 -1.82
C MET A 171 -16.52 1.95 -3.06
N GLY A 172 -17.77 1.49 -3.04
CA GLY A 172 -18.75 1.68 -4.10
C GLY A 172 -18.29 1.15 -5.45
N ILE A 173 -18.94 1.68 -6.50
CA ILE A 173 -18.63 1.34 -7.88
C ILE A 173 -17.23 1.81 -8.32
N LEU A 174 -16.65 2.81 -7.64
CA LEU A 174 -15.27 3.26 -7.89
C LEU A 174 -14.27 2.11 -7.87
N SER A 175 -14.35 1.24 -6.85
CA SER A 175 -13.42 0.12 -6.73
C SER A 175 -13.52 -0.88 -7.87
N LEU A 176 -14.74 -1.13 -8.38
CA LEU A 176 -14.95 -1.96 -9.56
C LEU A 176 -14.39 -1.29 -10.82
N HIS A 177 -14.63 0.01 -11.02
CA HIS A 177 -14.07 0.76 -12.15
C HIS A 177 -12.53 0.72 -12.14
N GLN A 178 -11.89 0.87 -10.97
CA GLN A 178 -10.44 0.81 -10.84
C GLN A 178 -9.87 -0.58 -11.12
N LEU A 179 -10.54 -1.64 -10.66
CA LEU A 179 -10.18 -3.02 -11.01
C LEU A 179 -10.29 -3.27 -12.51
N VAL A 180 -11.37 -2.82 -13.15
CA VAL A 180 -11.54 -2.95 -14.60
C VAL A 180 -10.48 -2.15 -15.36
N HIS A 181 -10.20 -0.92 -14.94
CA HIS A 181 -9.15 -0.10 -15.53
C HIS A 181 -7.79 -0.80 -15.49
N PHE A 182 -7.41 -1.33 -14.32
CA PHE A 182 -6.16 -2.07 -14.15
C PHE A 182 -6.10 -3.31 -15.06
N THR A 183 -7.16 -4.13 -15.04
CA THR A 183 -7.19 -5.40 -15.77
C THR A 183 -7.32 -5.24 -17.29
N ALA A 184 -7.94 -4.16 -17.76
CA ALA A 184 -8.06 -3.86 -19.19
C ALA A 184 -6.79 -3.19 -19.75
N LYS A 185 -6.27 -2.15 -19.06
CA LYS A 185 -5.15 -1.33 -19.57
C LYS A 185 -3.78 -1.94 -19.28
N TYR A 186 -3.63 -2.61 -18.13
CA TYR A 186 -2.38 -3.21 -17.66
C TYR A 186 -2.56 -4.74 -17.54
N SER A 187 -3.03 -5.35 -18.62
CA SER A 187 -3.45 -6.77 -18.64
C SER A 187 -2.32 -7.73 -18.27
N VAL A 188 -1.08 -7.44 -18.66
CA VAL A 188 0.09 -8.26 -18.34
C VAL A 188 0.38 -8.24 -16.84
N GLU A 189 0.42 -7.05 -16.25
CA GLU A 189 0.63 -6.85 -14.82
C GLU A 189 -0.52 -7.45 -14.00
N ALA A 190 -1.76 -7.28 -14.47
CA ALA A 190 -2.94 -7.83 -13.83
C ALA A 190 -2.96 -9.36 -13.85
N GLN A 191 -2.66 -9.99 -15.00
CA GLN A 191 -2.57 -11.45 -15.12
C GLN A 191 -1.44 -12.03 -14.26
N ARG A 192 -0.28 -11.37 -14.24
CA ARG A 192 0.82 -11.75 -13.34
C ARG A 192 0.40 -11.65 -11.88
N ALA A 193 -0.23 -10.54 -11.49
CA ALA A 193 -0.70 -10.35 -10.12
C ALA A 193 -1.79 -11.37 -9.75
N LEU A 194 -2.69 -11.73 -10.67
CA LEU A 194 -3.69 -12.79 -10.45
C LEU A 194 -3.01 -14.14 -10.21
N ALA A 195 -2.02 -14.51 -11.03
CA ALA A 195 -1.26 -15.75 -10.86
C ALA A 195 -0.52 -15.78 -9.51
N ASP A 196 0.19 -14.69 -9.17
CA ASP A 196 0.88 -14.55 -7.89
C ASP A 196 -0.08 -14.61 -6.69
N SER A 197 -1.26 -13.99 -6.82
CA SER A 197 -2.30 -13.95 -5.80
C SER A 197 -2.90 -15.32 -5.50
N ASN A 198 -2.89 -16.24 -6.46
CA ASN A 198 -3.41 -17.61 -6.33
C ASN A 198 -2.33 -18.63 -5.90
N HIS A 199 -1.14 -18.18 -5.49
CA HIS A 199 -0.05 -19.06 -5.10
C HIS A 199 -0.43 -19.97 -3.90
N PRO A 200 -0.17 -21.29 -3.93
CA PRO A 200 -0.69 -22.24 -2.92
C PRO A 200 -0.40 -21.88 -1.46
N THR A 201 0.76 -21.29 -1.17
CA THR A 201 1.21 -20.98 0.21
C THR A 201 1.24 -19.50 0.58
N ARG A 202 1.28 -18.59 -0.40
CA ARG A 202 1.40 -17.13 -0.19
C ARG A 202 0.30 -16.37 -0.93
N TRP A 203 -0.86 -16.99 -1.09
CA TRP A 203 -1.99 -16.37 -1.76
C TRP A 203 -2.45 -15.10 -1.03
N TYR A 204 -3.07 -14.21 -1.78
CA TYR A 204 -3.85 -13.09 -1.26
C TYR A 204 -5.10 -12.91 -2.12
N PRO A 205 -6.21 -12.38 -1.59
CA PRO A 205 -7.43 -12.22 -2.39
C PRO A 205 -7.28 -11.02 -3.34
N PHE A 206 -7.08 -11.28 -4.65
CA PHE A 206 -6.81 -10.26 -5.67
C PHE A 206 -7.81 -9.09 -5.66
N SER A 207 -9.11 -9.35 -5.87
CA SER A 207 -10.12 -8.30 -5.93
C SER A 207 -10.26 -7.54 -4.61
N VAL A 208 -10.27 -8.25 -3.47
CA VAL A 208 -10.32 -7.62 -2.14
C VAL A 208 -9.08 -6.76 -1.87
N ALA A 209 -7.90 -7.18 -2.32
CA ALA A 209 -6.69 -6.37 -2.23
C ALA A 209 -6.82 -5.09 -3.07
N GLY A 210 -7.38 -5.19 -4.28
CA GLY A 210 -7.72 -4.03 -5.11
C GLY A 210 -8.68 -3.06 -4.42
N ILE A 211 -9.77 -3.55 -3.83
CA ILE A 211 -10.73 -2.71 -3.08
C ILE A 211 -10.04 -2.01 -1.90
N ASN A 212 -9.12 -2.68 -1.21
CA ASN A 212 -8.31 -2.07 -0.15
C ASN A 212 -7.35 -1.00 -0.68
N ILE A 213 -6.82 -1.17 -1.89
CA ILE A 213 -6.01 -0.16 -2.59
C ILE A 213 -6.87 1.05 -2.96
N THR A 214 -8.11 0.85 -3.45
CA THR A 214 -9.05 1.97 -3.67
C THR A 214 -9.28 2.77 -2.39
N GLY A 215 -9.48 2.09 -1.25
CA GLY A 215 -9.58 2.77 0.05
C GLY A 215 -8.34 3.58 0.41
N PHE A 216 -7.15 3.07 0.08
CA PHE A 216 -5.91 3.82 0.26
C PHE A 216 -5.81 5.03 -0.69
N ILE A 217 -6.24 4.90 -1.95
CA ILE A 217 -6.31 6.04 -2.87
C ILE A 217 -7.23 7.12 -2.32
N VAL A 218 -8.40 6.75 -1.81
CA VAL A 218 -9.34 7.68 -1.14
C VAL A 218 -8.68 8.38 0.06
N ASP A 219 -7.92 7.66 0.89
CA ASP A 219 -7.16 8.27 1.99
C ASP A 219 -6.14 9.30 1.46
N LEU A 220 -5.39 8.96 0.40
CA LEU A 220 -4.42 9.88 -0.21
C LEU A 220 -5.06 11.13 -0.81
N ILE A 221 -6.25 11.00 -1.40
CA ILE A 221 -7.04 12.13 -1.89
C ILE A 221 -7.45 13.02 -0.72
N ARG A 222 -8.01 12.44 0.36
CA ARG A 222 -8.41 13.17 1.58
C ARG A 222 -7.24 13.88 2.24
N GLU A 223 -6.05 13.27 2.21
CA GLU A 223 -4.79 13.86 2.67
C GLU A 223 -4.23 14.92 1.70
N ARG A 224 -4.91 15.21 0.58
CA ARG A 224 -4.50 16.15 -0.49
C ARG A 224 -3.13 15.82 -1.08
N LEU A 225 -2.72 14.55 -1.03
CA LEU A 225 -1.44 14.08 -1.54
C LEU A 225 -1.46 13.79 -3.05
N LEU A 226 -2.66 13.67 -3.65
CA LEU A 226 -2.83 13.43 -5.08
C LEU A 226 -3.15 14.71 -5.88
N ASP A 227 -3.35 15.87 -5.26
CA ASP A 227 -3.57 17.13 -5.99
C ASP A 227 -2.50 17.39 -7.08
N PRO A 228 -1.19 17.21 -6.81
CA PRO A 228 -0.16 17.42 -7.84
C PRO A 228 -0.23 16.47 -9.03
N LEU A 229 -0.83 15.28 -8.85
CA LEU A 229 -1.01 14.30 -9.92
C LEU A 229 -2.00 14.81 -10.96
N VAL A 230 -3.04 15.52 -10.53
CA VAL A 230 -4.15 15.94 -11.40
C VAL A 230 -3.96 17.34 -11.98
N TYR A 231 -3.11 18.18 -11.38
CA TYR A 231 -2.93 19.57 -11.83
C TYR A 231 -2.48 19.71 -13.28
N GLU A 232 -1.70 18.78 -13.82
CA GLU A 232 -1.21 18.84 -15.20
C GLU A 232 -2.31 18.65 -16.25
N PHE A 233 -3.42 18.00 -15.88
CA PHE A 233 -4.56 17.74 -16.76
C PHE A 233 -5.59 18.86 -16.78
N ALA A 234 -5.42 19.87 -15.92
CA ALA A 234 -6.31 21.02 -15.90
C ALA A 234 -6.13 21.88 -17.17
N ASP A 235 -7.18 21.96 -17.99
CA ASP A 235 -7.27 22.94 -19.06
C ASP A 235 -7.71 24.28 -18.47
N VAL A 236 -6.77 25.21 -18.35
CA VAL A 236 -7.03 26.54 -17.78
C VAL A 236 -7.76 27.46 -18.75
N HIS A 237 -7.78 27.13 -20.05
CA HIS A 237 -8.49 27.89 -21.08
C HIS A 237 -9.92 27.41 -21.26
N ASN A 238 -10.15 26.11 -21.08
CA ASN A 238 -11.47 25.50 -21.03
C ASN A 238 -11.66 24.68 -19.74
N PRO A 239 -11.86 25.35 -18.58
CA PRO A 239 -12.03 24.67 -17.31
C PRO A 239 -13.19 23.67 -17.31
N GLY A 240 -14.24 23.90 -18.12
CA GLY A 240 -15.41 23.04 -18.22
C GLY A 240 -15.21 21.73 -18.99
N SER A 241 -14.06 21.52 -19.63
CA SER A 241 -13.81 20.36 -20.51
C SER A 241 -14.00 19.00 -19.83
N ASP A 242 -14.98 18.23 -20.33
CA ASP A 242 -15.23 16.85 -19.89
C ASP A 242 -14.05 15.92 -20.21
N ILE A 243 -13.37 16.15 -21.34
CA ILE A 243 -12.18 15.37 -21.74
C ILE A 243 -11.05 15.56 -20.73
N SER A 244 -10.81 16.80 -20.29
CA SER A 244 -9.80 17.09 -19.28
C SER A 244 -10.16 16.43 -17.95
N LEU A 245 -11.44 16.47 -17.56
CA LEU A 245 -11.92 15.81 -16.35
C LEU A 245 -11.70 14.29 -16.40
N GLU A 246 -12.03 13.66 -17.53
CA GLU A 246 -11.78 12.23 -17.77
C GLU A 246 -10.30 11.89 -17.66
N ASN A 247 -9.41 12.71 -18.24
CA ASN A 247 -7.96 12.55 -18.12
C ASN A 247 -7.48 12.61 -16.66
N GLY A 248 -8.03 13.53 -15.85
CA GLY A 248 -7.73 13.61 -14.42
C GLY A 248 -8.17 12.35 -13.65
N VAL A 249 -9.35 11.82 -13.95
CA VAL A 249 -9.84 10.55 -13.37
C VAL A 249 -8.95 9.38 -13.79
N ASN A 250 -8.58 9.31 -15.07
CA ASN A 250 -7.72 8.28 -15.62
C ASN A 250 -6.32 8.33 -15.00
N ALA A 251 -5.77 9.51 -14.72
CA ALA A 251 -4.50 9.66 -14.03
C ALA A 251 -4.53 9.04 -12.62
N VAL A 252 -5.64 9.19 -11.89
CA VAL A 252 -5.83 8.54 -10.58
C VAL A 252 -5.96 7.02 -10.72
N ASN A 253 -6.63 6.53 -11.77
CA ASN A 253 -6.76 5.10 -12.04
C ASN A 253 -5.43 4.45 -12.50
N ASP A 254 -4.58 5.19 -13.22
CA ASP A 254 -3.22 4.77 -13.56
C ASP A 254 -2.35 4.73 -12.30
N PHE A 255 -2.51 5.70 -11.40
CA PHE A 255 -1.86 5.67 -10.09
C PHE A 255 -2.33 4.48 -9.23
N TYR A 256 -3.63 4.17 -9.21
CA TYR A 256 -4.17 2.94 -8.59
C TYR A 256 -3.46 1.69 -9.13
N SER A 257 -3.34 1.58 -10.45
CA SER A 257 -2.68 0.45 -11.12
C SER A 257 -1.21 0.33 -10.70
N THR A 258 -0.52 1.47 -10.58
CA THR A 258 0.86 1.54 -10.07
C THR A 258 0.96 1.04 -8.62
N ILE A 259 0.02 1.43 -7.75
CA ILE A 259 0.00 0.96 -6.35
C ILE A 259 -0.27 -0.55 -6.29
N PHE A 260 -1.18 -1.07 -7.14
CA PHE A 260 -1.46 -2.51 -7.21
C PHE A 260 -0.21 -3.28 -7.63
N THR A 261 0.44 -2.89 -8.71
CA THR A 261 1.67 -3.54 -9.18
C THR A 261 2.76 -3.51 -8.11
N ARG A 262 2.95 -2.38 -7.42
CA ARG A 262 3.92 -2.27 -6.32
C ARG A 262 3.55 -3.12 -5.12
N PHE A 263 2.27 -3.24 -4.80
CA PHE A 263 1.78 -4.14 -3.76
C PHE A 263 2.09 -5.59 -4.10
N ASN A 264 1.74 -6.05 -5.30
CA ASN A 264 2.03 -7.42 -5.74
C ASN A 264 3.53 -7.74 -5.67
N ASP A 265 4.36 -6.84 -6.21
CA ASP A 265 5.81 -6.98 -6.16
C ASP A 265 6.34 -7.05 -4.72
N LEU A 266 5.86 -6.19 -3.83
CA LEU A 266 6.26 -6.20 -2.42
C LEU A 266 5.81 -7.50 -1.73
N TRP A 267 4.60 -7.96 -2.02
CA TRP A 267 4.04 -9.19 -1.48
C TRP A 267 4.89 -10.40 -1.87
N VAL A 268 5.17 -10.57 -3.17
CA VAL A 268 6.01 -11.65 -3.69
C VAL A 268 7.41 -11.61 -3.09
N ARG A 269 8.06 -10.43 -3.04
CA ARG A 269 9.40 -10.28 -2.45
C ARG A 269 9.42 -10.55 -0.95
N SER A 270 8.35 -10.24 -0.25
CA SER A 270 8.23 -10.49 1.20
C SER A 270 8.05 -11.98 1.52
N ASN A 271 7.59 -12.78 0.54
CA ASN A 271 7.33 -14.20 0.65
C ASN A 271 6.61 -14.59 1.96
N PRO A 272 5.42 -14.01 2.24
CA PRO A 272 4.74 -14.19 3.51
C PRO A 272 4.31 -15.65 3.71
N ARG A 273 4.24 -16.04 4.98
CA ARG A 273 3.84 -17.41 5.37
C ARG A 273 2.37 -17.72 5.10
N ASP A 274 1.52 -16.69 5.14
CA ASP A 274 0.09 -16.76 4.93
C ASP A 274 -0.49 -15.35 4.72
N ALA A 275 -1.79 -15.30 4.38
CA ALA A 275 -2.53 -14.07 4.13
C ALA A 275 -2.63 -13.13 5.35
N MET A 276 -2.35 -13.58 6.58
CA MET A 276 -2.41 -12.72 7.78
C MET A 276 -1.32 -11.64 7.79
N MET A 277 -0.32 -11.76 6.92
CA MET A 277 0.70 -10.73 6.72
C MET A 277 0.21 -9.55 5.88
N PHE A 278 -0.99 -9.62 5.29
CA PHE A 278 -1.56 -8.56 4.45
C PHE A 278 -1.55 -7.20 5.14
N PRO A 279 -2.08 -7.00 6.37
CA PRO A 279 -2.10 -5.70 7.00
C PRO A 279 -0.68 -5.14 7.23
N VAL A 280 0.28 -5.99 7.59
CA VAL A 280 1.66 -5.57 7.86
C VAL A 280 2.35 -5.10 6.58
N ILE A 281 2.28 -5.92 5.52
CA ILE A 281 2.92 -5.62 4.24
C ILE A 281 2.26 -4.40 3.59
N PHE A 282 0.92 -4.38 3.58
CA PHE A 282 0.17 -3.30 2.96
C PHE A 282 0.38 -1.97 3.71
N ASN A 283 0.36 -1.96 5.05
CA ASN A 283 0.67 -0.73 5.80
C ASN A 283 2.11 -0.24 5.56
N SER A 284 3.08 -1.15 5.44
CA SER A 284 4.45 -0.78 5.08
C SER A 284 4.53 -0.12 3.69
N LEU A 285 3.73 -0.59 2.73
CA LEU A 285 3.59 0.07 1.43
C LEU A 285 2.94 1.44 1.58
N LYS A 286 1.81 1.54 2.29
CA LYS A 286 1.11 2.82 2.53
C LYS A 286 2.05 3.89 3.07
N ASP A 287 2.84 3.56 4.09
CA ASP A 287 3.81 4.46 4.70
C ASP A 287 4.89 4.91 3.71
N THR A 288 5.38 3.98 2.89
CA THR A 288 6.38 4.26 1.86
C THR A 288 5.83 5.23 0.82
N ILE A 289 4.62 4.99 0.31
CA ILE A 289 3.95 5.85 -0.67
C ILE A 289 3.68 7.24 -0.11
N ARG A 290 3.13 7.33 1.11
CA ARG A 290 2.93 8.63 1.78
C ARG A 290 4.23 9.41 1.93
N HIS A 291 5.31 8.73 2.31
CA HIS A 291 6.62 9.36 2.41
C HIS A 291 7.14 9.85 1.05
N GLU A 292 7.01 9.05 -0.01
CA GLU A 292 7.42 9.43 -1.37
C GLU A 292 6.64 10.65 -1.87
N LEU A 293 5.31 10.67 -1.73
CA LEU A 293 4.47 11.79 -2.14
C LEU A 293 4.82 13.07 -1.38
N LYS A 294 5.00 12.98 -0.05
CA LYS A 294 5.44 14.12 0.78
C LYS A 294 6.86 14.58 0.40
N ALA A 295 7.78 13.67 0.10
CA ALA A 295 9.14 14.01 -0.28
C ALA A 295 9.22 14.68 -1.66
N GLN A 296 8.42 14.22 -2.62
CA GLN A 296 8.32 14.88 -3.93
C GLN A 296 7.78 16.32 -3.81
N ALA A 297 6.92 16.58 -2.83
CA ALA A 297 6.49 17.95 -2.51
C ALA A 297 7.63 18.83 -1.98
N HIS A 298 8.75 18.28 -1.48
CA HIS A 298 9.86 19.06 -0.92
C HIS A 298 11.08 19.21 -1.85
N GLN A 299 11.19 18.41 -2.92
CA GLN A 299 12.48 18.22 -3.62
C GLN A 299 12.78 19.14 -4.82
N ARG A 300 11.86 19.99 -5.30
CA ARG A 300 12.13 20.84 -6.48
C ARG A 300 12.20 22.36 -6.26
N GLY A 301 12.05 22.83 -5.03
CA GLY A 301 12.35 24.22 -4.65
C GLY A 301 13.85 24.57 -4.67
N ASN A 302 14.72 23.69 -5.18
CA ASN A 302 16.17 23.89 -5.26
C ASN A 302 16.72 23.22 -6.52
N SER A 303 16.35 23.77 -7.69
CA SER A 303 16.88 23.32 -8.98
C SER A 303 17.96 24.27 -9.50
N ALA A 304 19.02 24.45 -8.70
CA ALA A 304 20.30 24.96 -9.15
C ALA A 304 21.42 24.37 -8.27
N SER A 305 21.90 23.20 -8.65
CA SER A 305 23.27 22.68 -8.46
C SER A 305 23.24 21.16 -8.32
N ASN A 306 23.61 20.53 -9.44
CA ASN A 306 24.11 19.19 -9.47
C ASN A 306 25.47 19.17 -8.74
N MET A 307 25.53 18.75 -7.48
CA MET A 307 26.72 18.18 -6.82
C MET A 307 26.27 17.32 -5.63
N GLY A 308 26.60 16.03 -5.67
CA GLY A 308 26.35 15.10 -4.58
C GLY A 308 27.11 15.51 -3.32
N GLY A 309 26.39 16.07 -2.34
CA GLY A 309 26.86 16.24 -0.96
C GLY A 309 26.48 15.03 -0.09
N PRO A 310 27.31 14.62 0.89
CA PRO A 310 27.04 13.45 1.71
C PRO A 310 25.82 13.70 2.59
N LYS A 311 24.76 12.91 2.38
CA LYS A 311 23.53 12.94 3.21
C LYS A 311 23.92 12.75 4.68
N GLN A 312 23.64 13.74 5.52
CA GLN A 312 23.74 13.58 6.97
C GLN A 312 22.90 12.39 7.40
N ARG A 313 23.55 11.38 7.99
CA ARG A 313 22.89 10.18 8.53
C ARG A 313 21.88 10.61 9.60
N LYS A 314 20.60 10.29 9.38
CA LYS A 314 19.54 10.40 10.40
C LYS A 314 19.98 9.64 11.66
N LYS A 315 20.22 10.34 12.78
CA LYS A 315 20.46 9.70 14.09
C LYS A 315 19.25 8.80 14.41
N GLY A 316 19.49 7.50 14.62
CA GLY A 316 18.45 6.53 15.00
C GLY A 316 17.93 5.59 13.89
N ALA A 317 18.28 5.79 12.61
CA ALA A 317 17.82 4.92 11.51
C ALA A 317 18.37 3.48 11.55
N HIS A 318 19.33 3.19 12.43
CA HIS A 318 19.95 1.86 12.58
C HIS A 318 19.11 0.88 13.45
N CYS A 319 17.95 1.29 13.94
CA CYS A 319 17.19 0.53 14.95
C CYS A 319 16.48 -0.72 14.38
N LYS A 320 15.90 -0.67 13.17
CA LYS A 320 15.03 -1.76 12.68
C LYS A 320 15.77 -3.05 12.31
N LYS A 321 16.97 -2.97 11.70
CA LYS A 321 17.81 -4.14 11.40
C LYS A 321 18.45 -4.75 12.66
N LYS A 322 18.55 -4.00 13.77
CA LYS A 322 19.18 -4.46 15.01
C LYS A 322 18.35 -5.57 15.67
N TYR A 323 17.03 -5.43 15.74
CA TYR A 323 16.15 -6.44 16.33
C TYR A 323 16.12 -7.74 15.52
N TYR A 324 15.98 -7.65 14.19
CA TYR A 324 16.05 -8.82 13.30
C TYR A 324 17.39 -9.56 13.40
N LYS A 325 18.52 -8.82 13.36
CA LYS A 325 19.85 -9.42 13.54
C LYS A 325 20.04 -10.02 14.93
N ARG A 326 19.43 -9.43 15.97
CA ARG A 326 19.49 -9.95 17.35
C ARG A 326 18.65 -11.21 17.50
N SER A 327 17.46 -11.29 16.91
CA SER A 327 16.59 -12.48 16.98
C SER A 327 17.12 -13.66 16.14
N HIS A 328 17.83 -13.38 15.05
CA HIS A 328 18.49 -14.40 14.22
C HIS A 328 19.97 -14.62 14.56
N ALA A 329 20.49 -13.97 15.60
CA ALA A 329 21.84 -14.23 16.08
C ALA A 329 21.92 -15.66 16.63
N THR A 330 23.04 -16.35 16.37
CA THR A 330 23.26 -17.73 16.82
C THR A 330 23.10 -17.90 18.33
N LYS A 331 23.46 -16.88 19.12
CA LYS A 331 23.28 -16.84 20.59
C LYS A 331 21.83 -16.77 21.07
N CYS A 332 20.88 -16.50 20.19
CA CYS A 332 19.43 -16.45 20.48
C CYS A 332 18.67 -17.52 19.69
N ARG A 333 19.38 -18.50 19.11
CA ARG A 333 18.78 -19.59 18.35
C ARG A 333 17.98 -20.49 19.29
N ALA A 334 16.71 -20.71 18.95
CA ALA A 334 15.88 -21.68 19.64
C ALA A 334 16.36 -23.12 19.36
N ARG A 335 15.94 -24.08 20.18
CA ARG A 335 16.23 -25.50 19.94
C ARG A 335 15.72 -25.94 18.57
N ASP A 336 16.58 -26.64 17.84
CA ASP A 336 16.27 -27.14 16.51
C ASP A 336 15.25 -28.31 16.59
N ILE A 337 14.61 -28.65 15.47
CA ILE A 337 13.51 -29.62 15.43
C ILE A 337 14.00 -31.03 15.77
N ASP A 338 15.17 -31.41 15.29
CA ASP A 338 15.83 -32.70 15.55
C ASP A 338 16.13 -32.91 17.04
N GLN A 339 16.66 -31.89 17.71
CA GLN A 339 16.90 -31.92 19.16
C GLN A 339 15.61 -32.14 19.95
N ILE A 340 14.51 -31.53 19.51
CA ILE A 340 13.19 -31.71 20.15
C ILE A 340 12.63 -33.11 19.86
N GLN A 341 12.87 -33.65 18.68
CA GLN A 341 12.48 -35.02 18.34
C GLN A 341 13.21 -36.04 19.22
N ASP A 342 14.48 -35.81 19.51
CA ASP A 342 15.25 -36.66 20.43
C ASP A 342 14.75 -36.53 21.88
N ASP A 343 14.47 -35.31 22.37
CA ASP A 343 13.85 -35.10 23.69
C ASP A 343 12.51 -35.86 23.81
N LEU A 344 11.68 -35.83 22.76
CA LEU A 344 10.40 -36.55 22.75
C LEU A 344 10.56 -38.06 22.75
N LYS A 345 11.59 -38.60 22.09
CA LYS A 345 11.89 -40.05 22.18
C LYS A 345 12.25 -40.44 23.60
N VAL A 346 13.00 -39.60 24.32
CA VAL A 346 13.34 -39.83 25.73
C VAL A 346 12.09 -39.77 26.61
N GLU A 347 11.18 -38.81 26.38
CA GLU A 347 9.90 -38.74 27.11
C GLU A 347 9.03 -39.99 26.85
N VAL A 348 8.99 -40.49 25.61
CA VAL A 348 8.26 -41.72 25.27
C VAL A 348 8.90 -42.95 25.93
N ALA A 349 10.23 -43.04 25.93
CA ALA A 349 10.96 -44.17 26.51
C ALA A 349 10.87 -44.21 28.05
N THR A 350 10.85 -43.04 28.70
CA THR A 350 10.81 -42.93 30.17
C THR A 350 9.39 -42.83 30.74
N GLY A 351 8.39 -42.54 29.89
CA GLY A 351 7.00 -42.35 30.28
C GLY A 351 6.75 -41.10 31.15
N LYS A 352 7.78 -40.27 31.38
CA LYS A 352 7.72 -39.05 32.19
C LYS A 352 8.04 -37.86 31.31
N LYS A 353 7.31 -36.76 31.52
CA LYS A 353 7.64 -35.46 30.91
C LYS A 353 8.95 -34.95 31.49
N MET A 354 9.71 -34.19 30.71
CA MET A 354 10.91 -33.52 31.20
C MET A 354 10.58 -32.63 32.41
N GLU A 355 11.07 -33.02 33.58
CA GLU A 355 10.95 -32.27 34.83
C GLU A 355 12.23 -31.47 35.05
N PHE A 356 12.08 -30.16 35.29
CA PHE A 356 13.19 -29.26 35.55
C PHE A 356 13.22 -28.93 37.04
N GLU A 357 14.43 -28.81 37.59
CA GLU A 357 14.61 -28.27 38.94
C GLU A 357 14.11 -26.82 39.01
N LYS A 358 13.69 -26.37 40.19
CA LYS A 358 13.14 -25.02 40.37
C LYS A 358 14.23 -23.99 40.16
N ASP A 359 14.13 -23.26 39.05
CA ASP A 359 15.07 -22.21 38.65
C ASP A 359 14.40 -20.84 38.77
N GLU A 360 14.92 -19.97 39.64
CA GLU A 360 14.40 -18.64 39.90
C GLU A 360 14.49 -17.70 38.68
N ASP A 361 15.41 -17.96 37.74
CA ASP A 361 15.61 -17.14 36.54
C ASP A 361 14.64 -17.51 35.39
N LEU A 362 13.88 -18.61 35.53
CA LEU A 362 12.94 -19.09 34.52
C LEU A 362 11.48 -18.73 34.84
N PRO A 363 10.65 -18.42 33.82
CA PRO A 363 9.23 -18.21 34.01
C PRO A 363 8.57 -19.41 34.72
N GLY A 364 7.79 -19.13 35.76
CA GLY A 364 7.10 -20.18 36.52
C GLY A 364 8.03 -21.13 37.27
N LEU A 365 9.23 -20.66 37.62
CA LEU A 365 10.30 -21.47 38.24
C LEU A 365 10.73 -22.67 37.39
N GLY A 366 10.58 -22.60 36.07
CA GLY A 366 10.88 -23.70 35.15
C GLY A 366 9.86 -24.85 35.13
N GLN A 367 8.83 -24.82 35.98
CA GLN A 367 7.93 -25.97 36.18
C GLN A 367 6.93 -26.20 35.05
N TYR A 368 6.54 -25.16 34.33
CA TYR A 368 5.52 -25.26 33.27
C TYR A 368 6.16 -25.24 31.89
N TYR A 369 6.72 -26.38 31.48
CA TYR A 369 7.41 -26.53 30.18
C TYR A 369 6.55 -27.21 29.11
N CYS A 370 6.79 -26.84 27.85
CA CYS A 370 6.23 -27.47 26.65
C CYS A 370 7.35 -28.00 25.76
N THR A 371 7.53 -29.32 25.73
CA THR A 371 8.60 -30.02 24.99
C THR A 371 8.58 -29.73 23.49
N PRO A 372 7.44 -29.84 22.76
CA PRO A 372 7.39 -29.58 21.32
C PRO A 372 7.77 -28.15 20.91
N CYS A 373 7.52 -27.18 21.79
CA CYS A 373 7.81 -25.76 21.57
C CYS A 373 9.06 -25.26 22.28
N ALA A 374 9.73 -26.12 23.05
CA ALA A 374 10.90 -25.82 23.88
C ALA A 374 10.78 -24.50 24.67
N ARG A 375 9.66 -24.32 25.39
CA ARG A 375 9.33 -23.03 26.04
C ARG A 375 8.74 -23.21 27.44
N HIS A 376 9.19 -22.37 28.37
CA HIS A 376 8.67 -22.23 29.73
C HIS A 376 7.53 -21.20 29.80
N PHE A 377 6.56 -21.46 30.67
CA PHE A 377 5.38 -20.63 30.92
C PHE A 377 5.30 -20.24 32.40
N ILE A 378 4.60 -19.14 32.67
CA ILE A 378 4.48 -18.60 34.04
C ILE A 378 3.60 -19.50 34.91
N ASP A 379 2.51 -20.04 34.35
CA ASP A 379 1.55 -20.90 35.04
C ASP A 379 0.99 -22.01 34.12
N ALA A 380 0.32 -23.00 34.72
CA ALA A 380 -0.30 -24.11 34.00
C ALA A 380 -1.40 -23.64 33.04
N LYS A 381 -2.20 -22.63 33.42
CA LYS A 381 -3.30 -22.13 32.58
C LYS A 381 -2.77 -21.52 31.29
N THR A 382 -1.71 -20.71 31.34
CA THR A 382 -1.11 -20.12 30.12
C THR A 382 -0.50 -21.20 29.22
N ARG A 383 0.12 -22.23 29.81
CA ARG A 383 0.61 -23.39 29.04
C ARG A 383 -0.54 -24.09 28.32
N ASP A 384 -1.65 -24.36 29.00
CA ASP A 384 -2.77 -25.10 28.41
C ASP A 384 -3.48 -24.30 27.31
N VAL A 385 -3.61 -22.97 27.49
CA VAL A 385 -4.03 -22.06 26.41
C VAL A 385 -3.07 -22.14 25.23
N HIS A 386 -1.75 -22.15 25.46
CA HIS A 386 -0.75 -22.33 24.42
C HIS A 386 -0.92 -23.65 23.65
N LEU A 387 -1.17 -24.77 24.34
CA LEU A 387 -1.39 -26.08 23.70
C LEU A 387 -2.58 -26.06 22.73
N ALA A 388 -3.62 -25.27 23.03
CA ALA A 388 -4.78 -25.11 22.16
C ALA A 388 -4.52 -24.22 20.92
N THR A 389 -3.46 -23.41 20.93
CA THR A 389 -3.18 -22.45 19.85
C THR A 389 -2.78 -23.11 18.53
N LYS A 390 -3.07 -22.41 17.41
CA LYS A 390 -2.67 -22.84 16.07
C LYS A 390 -1.16 -22.99 15.92
N VAL A 391 -0.36 -22.17 16.62
CA VAL A 391 1.11 -22.20 16.58
C VAL A 391 1.64 -23.52 17.15
N HIS A 392 1.12 -23.95 18.30
CA HIS A 392 1.50 -25.23 18.91
C HIS A 392 1.07 -26.41 18.02
N LYS A 393 -0.18 -26.41 17.53
CA LYS A 393 -0.68 -27.45 16.62
C LYS A 393 0.14 -27.58 15.34
N ARG A 394 0.64 -26.47 14.80
CA ARG A 394 1.57 -26.48 13.65
C ARG A 394 2.92 -27.07 14.03
N ARG A 395 3.49 -26.66 15.16
CA ARG A 395 4.77 -27.20 15.64
C ARG A 395 4.73 -28.71 15.85
N MET A 396 3.63 -29.25 16.36
CA MET A 396 3.42 -30.70 16.49
C MET A 396 3.48 -31.42 15.13
N LYS A 397 2.98 -30.79 14.06
CA LYS A 397 3.10 -31.36 12.70
C LYS A 397 4.54 -31.32 12.20
N ASP A 398 5.27 -30.23 12.45
CA ASP A 398 6.67 -30.09 12.05
C ASP A 398 7.55 -31.15 12.77
N VAL A 399 7.32 -31.36 14.06
CA VAL A 399 8.05 -32.34 14.88
C VAL A 399 7.67 -33.79 14.53
N ALA A 400 6.46 -34.02 14.00
CA ALA A 400 6.04 -35.34 13.51
C ALA A 400 6.67 -35.73 12.16
N GLN A 401 7.35 -34.82 11.46
CA GLN A 401 8.08 -35.15 10.24
C GLN A 401 9.26 -36.09 10.54
N LYS A 402 9.72 -36.82 9.53
CA LYS A 402 10.91 -37.67 9.67
C LYS A 402 12.10 -36.80 10.10
N GLN A 403 12.79 -37.21 11.16
CA GLN A 403 13.98 -36.51 11.63
C GLN A 403 15.04 -36.47 10.54
N TYR A 404 15.58 -35.28 10.31
CA TYR A 404 16.70 -35.08 9.42
C TYR A 404 17.97 -35.70 10.01
N THR A 405 18.69 -36.49 9.23
CA THR A 405 19.92 -37.15 9.69
C THR A 405 21.13 -36.64 8.93
N HIS A 406 22.29 -36.61 9.59
CA HIS A 406 23.55 -36.23 8.93
C HIS A 406 23.91 -37.20 7.79
N ALA A 407 23.49 -38.46 7.87
CA ALA A 407 23.63 -39.44 6.79
C ALA A 407 22.86 -39.01 5.53
N GLU A 408 21.63 -38.51 5.68
CA GLU A 408 20.84 -37.97 4.58
C GLU A 408 21.49 -36.72 3.96
N ALA A 409 22.05 -35.84 4.80
CA ALA A 409 22.85 -34.70 4.35
C ALA A 409 24.06 -35.14 3.50
N ALA A 410 24.79 -36.15 3.98
CA ALA A 410 25.96 -36.70 3.31
C ALA A 410 25.59 -37.33 1.96
N MET A 411 24.52 -38.12 1.91
CA MET A 411 24.01 -38.71 0.67
C MET A 411 23.59 -37.63 -0.35
N ALA A 412 22.88 -36.59 0.08
CA ALA A 412 22.51 -35.47 -0.79
C ALA A 412 23.74 -34.69 -1.30
N ALA A 413 24.82 -34.64 -0.52
CA ALA A 413 26.11 -34.07 -0.92
C ALA A 413 26.97 -35.04 -1.75
N GLY A 414 26.45 -36.21 -2.13
CA GLY A 414 27.17 -37.21 -2.94
C GLY A 414 28.22 -38.02 -2.17
N LYS A 415 28.19 -38.01 -0.83
CA LYS A 415 29.08 -38.81 0.01
C LYS A 415 28.41 -40.13 0.36
N THR A 416 28.87 -41.23 -0.23
CA THR A 416 28.47 -42.58 0.17
C THR A 416 29.42 -43.10 1.25
N ILE A 417 28.86 -43.73 2.29
CA ILE A 417 29.64 -44.42 3.32
C ILE A 417 29.58 -45.91 2.99
N GLU A 418 30.71 -46.50 2.60
CA GLU A 418 30.82 -47.95 2.44
C GLU A 418 30.78 -48.60 3.82
N LYS A 419 29.75 -49.42 4.09
CA LYS A 419 29.69 -50.22 5.31
C LYS A 419 30.66 -51.39 5.18
N TYR A 420 31.80 -51.31 5.86
CA TYR A 420 32.71 -52.44 5.99
C TYR A 420 32.09 -53.49 6.92
N THR A 421 31.85 -54.70 6.39
CA THR A 421 31.50 -55.86 7.22
C THR A 421 32.81 -56.49 7.72
N PRO A 422 33.06 -56.51 9.04
CA PRO A 422 34.26 -57.14 9.58
C PRO A 422 34.28 -58.63 9.23
N ALA A 423 35.43 -59.14 8.80
CA ALA A 423 35.60 -60.56 8.46
C ALA A 423 35.35 -61.51 9.66
N HIS A 424 35.42 -60.99 10.89
CA HIS A 424 35.08 -61.70 12.12
C HIS A 424 34.12 -60.83 12.95
N PRO A 425 32.81 -61.14 12.97
CA PRO A 425 31.86 -60.43 13.83
C PRO A 425 32.07 -60.86 15.29
N ASP A 426 32.31 -59.90 16.18
CA ASP A 426 32.32 -60.13 17.62
C ASP A 426 30.94 -60.59 18.10
N ALA A 427 30.93 -61.56 19.01
CA ALA A 427 29.71 -62.25 19.48
C ALA A 427 28.66 -61.33 20.15
N SER A 428 29.01 -60.08 20.47
CA SER A 428 28.10 -59.06 21.02
C SER A 428 27.21 -58.38 19.96
N SER A 429 27.51 -58.55 18.66
CA SER A 429 26.81 -57.84 17.58
C SER A 429 25.49 -58.48 17.11
N LYS A 430 25.06 -59.59 17.71
CA LYS A 430 23.85 -60.37 17.32
C LYS A 430 22.56 -60.02 18.08
N MET A 431 22.54 -59.02 18.95
CA MET A 431 21.40 -58.78 19.86
C MET A 431 20.49 -57.60 19.53
N GLU A 432 20.67 -56.89 18.42
CA GLU A 432 19.78 -55.78 18.05
C GLU A 432 19.37 -55.88 16.58
N GLU A 433 18.31 -56.65 16.31
CA GLU A 433 17.46 -56.51 15.12
C GLU A 433 15.99 -56.34 15.56
#